data_AF-A0A816TAL6-F1
#
_entry.id   AF-A0A816TAL6-F1
#
_cell.length_a   1.000
_cell.length_b   1.000
_cell.length_c   1.000
_cell.angle_alpha   90.00
_cell.angle_beta   90.00
_cell.angle_gamma   90.00
#
_symmetry.space_group_name_H-M   'P 1'
#
loop_
_entity.id
_entity.type
_entity.pdbx_description
1 polymer ?
#
loop_
_entity_poly.entity_id
_entity_poly.type
_entity_poly.pdbx_seq_one_letter_code
_entity_poly.pdbx_strand_id
1 'polypeptide(L)'
;MSSNYHDTLWKQNITFIKPLKSECYLETENEWNAVVNDNSLSTFQTFYRHATTERNSSYPFVSGDTLRALADHIFDETTDVNKWIDRVHLIGRGDIVFLQSENSMLRKFFTRSTFNLIIHPFVLVTHNSDHSAPTKEFKWILDDWRISAWFTQNPDDEHKKLFPVPIGVANSRWRHGNVLSIKKAIYMYRKPFSERENLLYVNFEVETNRQVRSKVLKWAVGLVNVTIKKSLSFEMHLKEMGNAKFVASPPGNGLDCHRTWEAILMGAVPIVMRSRVDPLFEHENVLIIDDWNKVTVDYLKSLHYHPIYSHAMLARYWYTLLLKAGGRK
;
A
#
# COMPACT_ATOMS: atom_id res chain seq x y z
N MET A 1 7.25 -18.60 37.33
CA MET A 1 8.42 -17.85 36.82
C MET A 1 8.65 -18.11 35.31
N SER A 2 7.62 -18.01 34.46
CA SER A 2 7.76 -18.23 33.00
C SER A 2 7.12 -17.14 32.12
N SER A 3 6.54 -16.08 32.69
CA SER A 3 5.94 -14.98 31.90
C SER A 3 6.94 -13.89 31.49
N ASN A 4 8.07 -13.73 32.20
CA ASN A 4 8.96 -12.58 32.02
C ASN A 4 10.07 -12.78 30.97
N TYR A 5 10.34 -14.00 30.51
CA TYR A 5 11.41 -14.25 29.52
C TYR A 5 10.90 -14.18 28.08
N HIS A 6 9.60 -14.47 27.85
CA HIS A 6 9.00 -14.34 26.52
C HIS A 6 8.67 -12.88 26.18
N ASP A 7 8.24 -12.06 27.13
CA ASP A 7 7.90 -10.65 26.91
C ASP A 7 9.11 -9.79 26.49
N THR A 8 10.32 -10.15 26.93
CA THR A 8 11.56 -9.41 26.61
C THR A 8 12.04 -9.65 25.18
N LEU A 9 11.89 -10.87 24.64
CA LEU A 9 12.24 -11.18 23.25
C LEU A 9 11.25 -10.55 22.26
N TRP A 10 9.95 -10.46 22.59
CA TRP A 10 8.95 -9.84 21.71
C TRP A 10 9.04 -8.30 21.66
N LYS A 11 9.40 -7.64 22.78
CA LYS A 11 9.57 -6.17 22.80
C LYS A 11 10.79 -5.69 22.00
N GLN A 12 11.83 -6.51 21.83
CA GLN A 12 12.99 -6.17 21.01
C GLN A 12 12.67 -6.19 19.50
N ASN A 13 11.60 -6.87 19.06
CA ASN A 13 11.27 -7.09 17.64
C ASN A 13 10.73 -5.86 16.88
N ILE A 14 10.30 -4.79 17.55
CA ILE A 14 9.77 -3.59 16.85
C ILE A 14 10.86 -2.90 16.03
N THR A 15 12.09 -2.86 16.54
CA THR A 15 13.28 -2.39 15.82
C THR A 15 13.65 -3.27 14.63
N PHE A 16 13.19 -4.53 14.61
CA PHE A 16 13.45 -5.49 13.54
C PHE A 16 12.38 -5.48 12.44
N ILE A 17 11.19 -4.87 12.62
CA ILE A 17 10.17 -4.83 11.54
C ILE A 17 10.56 -3.87 10.41
N LYS A 18 11.49 -2.93 10.65
CA LYS A 18 12.12 -2.20 9.55
C LYS A 18 13.12 -3.13 8.83
N PRO A 19 13.01 -3.31 7.51
CA PRO A 19 13.99 -4.08 6.76
C PRO A 19 15.35 -3.37 6.79
N LEU A 20 16.44 -4.14 6.77
CA LEU A 20 17.77 -3.55 6.66
C LEU A 20 17.88 -2.85 5.29
N LYS A 21 18.66 -1.76 5.20
CA LYS A 21 18.85 -1.03 3.93
C LYS A 21 19.25 -1.98 2.77
N SER A 22 20.04 -3.00 3.05
CA SER A 22 20.47 -4.05 2.10
C SER A 22 19.38 -5.05 1.69
N GLU A 23 18.26 -5.11 2.41
CA GLU A 23 17.06 -5.91 2.09
C GLU A 23 16.01 -5.07 1.31
N CYS A 24 16.27 -3.77 1.13
CA CYS A 24 15.37 -2.78 0.54
C CYS A 24 15.79 -2.30 -0.85
N TYR A 25 16.84 -2.87 -1.47
CA TYR A 25 17.27 -2.47 -2.80
C TYR A 25 17.38 -3.65 -3.77
N LEU A 26 16.82 -3.41 -4.94
CA LEU A 26 17.10 -4.03 -6.22
C LEU A 26 17.98 -2.95 -6.82
N GLU A 27 19.27 -3.20 -6.78
CA GLU A 27 20.31 -2.25 -7.15
C GLU A 27 20.31 -2.03 -8.67
N THR A 28 19.69 -2.95 -9.42
CA THR A 28 19.72 -2.93 -10.88
C THR A 28 18.33 -3.14 -11.51
N GLU A 29 18.19 -2.62 -12.73
CA GLU A 29 17.05 -2.90 -13.61
C GLU A 29 16.87 -4.41 -13.86
N ASN A 30 17.97 -5.15 -13.91
CA ASN A 30 17.96 -6.59 -14.12
C ASN A 30 17.32 -7.33 -12.95
N GLU A 31 17.64 -6.95 -11.70
CA GLU A 31 17.03 -7.55 -10.51
C GLU A 31 15.53 -7.20 -10.43
N TRP A 32 15.17 -5.95 -10.74
CA TRP A 32 13.76 -5.57 -10.88
C TRP A 32 13.03 -6.41 -11.92
N ASN A 33 13.59 -6.55 -13.10
CA ASN A 33 13.02 -7.36 -14.16
C ASN A 33 12.94 -8.84 -13.80
N ALA A 34 13.92 -9.38 -13.06
CA ALA A 34 13.89 -10.76 -12.59
C ALA A 34 12.74 -10.99 -11.60
N VAL A 35 12.55 -10.11 -10.62
CA VAL A 35 11.44 -10.22 -9.65
C VAL A 35 10.09 -10.01 -10.32
N VAL A 36 9.98 -9.00 -11.19
CA VAL A 36 8.73 -8.67 -11.86
C VAL A 36 8.26 -9.77 -12.80
N ASN A 37 9.20 -10.54 -13.36
CA ASN A 37 8.90 -11.63 -14.30
C ASN A 37 9.00 -13.03 -13.69
N ASP A 38 9.15 -13.15 -12.37
CA ASP A 38 9.21 -14.44 -11.68
C ASP A 38 7.85 -15.16 -11.74
N ASN A 39 7.83 -16.34 -12.37
CA ASN A 39 6.67 -17.23 -12.50
C ASN A 39 6.93 -18.61 -11.87
N SER A 40 7.78 -18.69 -10.86
CA SER A 40 8.12 -19.95 -10.16
C SER A 40 6.92 -20.61 -9.48
N LEU A 41 6.94 -21.93 -9.35
CA LEU A 41 5.87 -22.70 -8.70
C LEU A 41 5.63 -22.29 -7.24
N SER A 42 6.70 -21.94 -6.51
CA SER A 42 6.65 -21.41 -5.14
C SER A 42 5.95 -20.05 -5.07
N THR A 43 6.11 -19.22 -6.10
CA THR A 43 5.38 -17.95 -6.26
C THR A 43 3.89 -18.21 -6.42
N PHE A 44 3.49 -19.19 -7.24
CA PHE A 44 2.08 -19.56 -7.39
C PHE A 44 1.45 -20.03 -6.08
N GLN A 45 2.11 -20.94 -5.36
CA GLN A 45 1.60 -21.47 -4.09
C GLN A 45 1.40 -20.40 -3.02
N THR A 46 2.23 -19.35 -3.03
CA THR A 46 2.19 -18.27 -2.02
C THR A 46 1.23 -17.17 -2.43
N PHE A 47 1.44 -16.57 -3.60
CA PHE A 47 0.75 -15.34 -4.00
C PHE A 47 -0.60 -15.58 -4.65
N TYR A 48 -0.97 -16.84 -4.93
CA TYR A 48 -2.26 -17.21 -5.51
C TYR A 48 -3.03 -18.23 -4.64
N ARG A 49 -2.61 -18.46 -3.39
CA ARG A 49 -3.22 -19.44 -2.45
C ARG A 49 -4.74 -19.32 -2.33
N HIS A 50 -5.25 -18.09 -2.33
CA HIS A 50 -6.67 -17.77 -2.16
C HIS A 50 -7.30 -17.16 -3.42
N ALA A 51 -6.65 -17.34 -4.58
CA ALA A 51 -7.11 -16.76 -5.83
C ALA A 51 -8.43 -17.40 -6.28
N THR A 52 -9.37 -16.56 -6.67
CA THR A 52 -10.64 -16.93 -7.30
C THR A 52 -10.80 -16.14 -8.60
N THR A 53 -11.84 -16.46 -9.37
CA THR A 53 -12.23 -15.67 -10.54
C THR A 53 -12.54 -14.20 -10.19
N GLU A 54 -13.03 -13.94 -8.98
CA GLU A 54 -13.44 -12.61 -8.52
C GLU A 54 -12.37 -11.86 -7.69
N ARG A 55 -11.45 -12.58 -7.07
CA ARG A 55 -10.38 -12.04 -6.21
C ARG A 55 -9.07 -12.71 -6.61
N ASN A 56 -8.24 -12.00 -7.35
CA ASN A 56 -6.96 -12.52 -7.78
C ASN A 56 -5.84 -11.55 -7.37
N SER A 57 -4.66 -12.11 -7.08
CA SER A 57 -3.49 -11.33 -6.71
C SER A 57 -2.98 -10.53 -7.90
N SER A 58 -2.54 -9.30 -7.62
CA SER A 58 -1.84 -8.42 -8.55
C SER A 58 -0.33 -8.66 -8.61
N TYR A 59 0.16 -9.82 -8.14
CA TYR A 59 1.58 -10.18 -8.15
C TYR A 59 2.21 -9.91 -9.52
N PRO A 60 3.42 -9.29 -9.59
CA PRO A 60 4.38 -9.04 -8.51
C PRO A 60 4.06 -7.82 -7.65
N PHE A 61 3.06 -7.02 -8.01
CA PHE A 61 2.77 -5.77 -7.34
C PHE A 61 1.92 -5.97 -6.09
N VAL A 62 2.13 -5.12 -5.10
CA VAL A 62 1.24 -5.04 -3.94
C VAL A 62 -0.11 -4.45 -4.35
N SER A 63 -1.18 -5.08 -3.86
CA SER A 63 -2.56 -4.64 -3.91
C SER A 63 -3.29 -5.25 -2.71
N GLY A 64 -4.54 -4.86 -2.47
CA GLY A 64 -5.32 -5.45 -1.39
C GLY A 64 -5.57 -6.94 -1.59
N ASP A 65 -5.87 -7.37 -2.81
CA ASP A 65 -6.04 -8.81 -3.11
C ASP A 65 -4.73 -9.59 -3.07
N THR A 66 -3.58 -8.94 -3.31
CA THR A 66 -2.28 -9.55 -3.10
C THR A 66 -1.99 -9.75 -1.61
N LEU A 67 -2.20 -8.74 -0.76
CA LEU A 67 -2.05 -8.88 0.69
C LEU A 67 -3.03 -9.90 1.27
N ARG A 68 -4.26 -9.95 0.73
CA ARG A 68 -5.25 -10.97 1.05
C ARG A 68 -4.76 -12.38 0.71
N ALA A 69 -4.13 -12.56 -0.45
CA ALA A 69 -3.60 -13.86 -0.86
C ALA A 69 -2.46 -14.36 0.04
N LEU A 70 -1.71 -13.45 0.67
CA LEU A 70 -0.62 -13.76 1.59
C LEU A 70 -1.07 -14.19 2.99
N ALA A 71 -2.32 -13.94 3.36
CA ALA A 71 -2.82 -14.23 4.69
C ALA A 71 -3.09 -15.72 4.91
N ASP A 72 -2.95 -16.17 6.15
CA ASP A 72 -3.35 -17.51 6.55
C ASP A 72 -4.86 -17.60 6.76
N HIS A 73 -5.44 -16.51 7.27
CA HIS A 73 -6.87 -16.38 7.52
C HIS A 73 -7.40 -15.09 6.88
N ILE A 74 -8.59 -15.18 6.28
CA ILE A 74 -9.25 -14.05 5.62
C ILE A 74 -10.61 -13.84 6.28
N PHE A 75 -10.89 -12.58 6.65
CA PHE A 75 -12.18 -12.09 7.09
C PHE A 75 -12.57 -10.83 6.31
N ASP A 76 -13.39 -11.02 5.29
CA ASP A 76 -13.81 -9.97 4.35
C ASP A 76 -15.28 -10.20 3.92
N GLU A 77 -15.75 -9.46 2.93
CA GLU A 77 -17.10 -9.59 2.38
C GLU A 77 -17.43 -10.97 1.79
N THR A 78 -16.42 -11.80 1.51
CA THR A 78 -16.58 -13.17 1.02
C THR A 78 -16.73 -14.19 2.16
N THR A 79 -16.62 -13.73 3.41
CA THR A 79 -16.60 -14.60 4.59
C THR A 79 -17.99 -14.80 5.17
N ASP A 80 -18.42 -16.06 5.26
CA ASP A 80 -19.58 -16.46 6.07
C ASP A 80 -19.20 -16.38 7.56
N VAL A 81 -19.88 -15.51 8.31
CA VAL A 81 -19.58 -15.25 9.72
C VAL A 81 -19.80 -16.48 10.59
N ASN A 82 -20.78 -17.33 10.30
CA ASN A 82 -21.02 -18.54 11.10
C ASN A 82 -19.86 -19.52 10.91
N LYS A 83 -19.45 -19.76 9.66
CA LYS A 83 -18.28 -20.59 9.36
C LYS A 83 -16.98 -19.99 9.91
N TRP A 84 -16.90 -18.66 10.02
CA TRP A 84 -15.76 -18.00 10.64
C TRP A 84 -15.68 -18.31 12.14
N ILE A 85 -16.80 -18.22 12.87
CA ILE A 85 -16.86 -18.53 14.31
C ILE A 85 -16.37 -19.96 14.57
N ASP A 86 -16.73 -20.91 13.71
CA ASP A 86 -16.31 -22.31 13.84
C ASP A 86 -14.80 -22.53 13.66
N ARG A 87 -14.07 -21.59 13.06
CA ARG A 87 -12.63 -21.75 12.75
C ARG A 87 -11.71 -20.68 13.33
N VAL A 88 -12.24 -19.59 13.89
CA VAL A 88 -11.44 -18.47 14.39
C VAL A 88 -10.45 -18.89 15.48
N HIS A 89 -10.77 -19.94 16.23
CA HIS A 89 -9.91 -20.54 17.25
C HIS A 89 -8.66 -21.25 16.65
N LEU A 90 -8.64 -21.49 15.33
CA LEU A 90 -7.49 -22.06 14.62
C LEU A 90 -6.41 -21.01 14.31
N ILE A 91 -6.65 -19.72 14.58
CA ILE A 91 -5.63 -18.68 14.42
C ILE A 91 -4.47 -18.98 15.38
N GLY A 92 -3.35 -19.36 14.78
CA GLY A 92 -2.12 -19.72 15.45
C GLY A 92 -1.25 -18.53 15.81
N ARG A 93 -0.21 -18.79 16.60
CA ARG A 93 0.81 -17.79 16.92
C ARG A 93 1.56 -17.36 15.66
N GLY A 94 1.55 -16.06 15.38
CA GLY A 94 2.25 -15.49 14.23
C GLY A 94 1.54 -15.64 12.89
N ASP A 95 0.31 -16.17 12.89
CA ASP A 95 -0.51 -16.22 11.68
C ASP A 95 -0.82 -14.82 11.17
N ILE A 96 -0.94 -14.70 9.85
CA ILE A 96 -1.35 -13.46 9.19
C ILE A 96 -2.86 -13.51 8.98
N VAL A 97 -3.57 -12.53 9.54
CA VAL A 97 -5.02 -12.39 9.41
C VAL A 97 -5.32 -11.16 8.56
N PHE A 98 -5.90 -11.37 7.38
CA PHE A 98 -6.42 -10.29 6.54
C PHE A 98 -7.86 -9.94 6.96
N LEU A 99 -8.10 -8.66 7.18
CA LEU A 99 -9.39 -8.12 7.56
C LEU A 99 -9.74 -6.95 6.64
N GLN A 100 -10.89 -7.02 5.95
CA GLN A 100 -11.33 -5.85 5.20
C GLN A 100 -11.59 -4.66 6.16
N SER A 101 -11.05 -3.48 5.82
CA SER A 101 -11.06 -2.27 6.68
C SER A 101 -12.41 -1.53 6.75
N GLU A 102 -13.47 -2.09 6.16
CA GLU A 102 -14.82 -1.59 6.30
C GLU A 102 -15.31 -1.64 7.75
N ASN A 103 -15.96 -0.58 8.23
CA ASN A 103 -16.43 -0.50 9.61
C ASN A 103 -17.36 -1.67 10.00
N SER A 104 -18.20 -2.13 9.07
CA SER A 104 -19.09 -3.28 9.29
C SER A 104 -18.32 -4.59 9.49
N MET A 105 -17.18 -4.75 8.82
CA MET A 105 -16.30 -5.92 8.93
C MET A 105 -15.49 -5.86 10.22
N LEU A 106 -14.92 -4.70 10.57
CA LEU A 106 -14.26 -4.49 11.86
C LEU A 106 -15.20 -4.81 13.03
N ARG A 107 -16.45 -4.32 13.00
CA ARG A 107 -17.47 -4.59 14.03
C ARG A 107 -17.77 -6.08 14.17
N LYS A 108 -17.87 -6.82 13.08
CA LYS A 108 -18.11 -8.29 13.10
C LYS A 108 -16.89 -9.06 13.59
N PHE A 109 -15.68 -8.61 13.23
CA PHE A 109 -14.44 -9.27 13.64
C PHE A 109 -14.14 -9.07 15.12
N PHE A 110 -14.33 -7.86 15.65
CA PHE A 110 -13.97 -7.50 17.04
C PHE A 110 -15.09 -7.73 18.06
N THR A 111 -15.97 -8.72 17.85
CA THR A 111 -17.00 -9.10 18.84
C THR A 111 -16.49 -10.11 19.87
N ARG A 112 -17.24 -10.28 20.97
CA ARG A 112 -16.99 -11.36 21.94
C ARG A 112 -17.12 -12.76 21.33
N SER A 113 -17.97 -12.94 20.32
CA SER A 113 -18.19 -14.25 19.69
C SER A 113 -17.16 -14.59 18.62
N THR A 114 -16.25 -13.67 18.30
CA THR A 114 -15.22 -13.84 17.28
C THR A 114 -13.84 -13.57 17.86
N PHE A 115 -13.49 -12.30 18.09
CA PHE A 115 -12.16 -11.91 18.56
C PHE A 115 -11.77 -12.53 19.91
N ASN A 116 -12.69 -12.72 20.86
CA ASN A 116 -12.34 -13.33 22.16
C ASN A 116 -12.05 -14.83 22.10
N LEU A 117 -12.38 -15.50 21.00
CA LEU A 117 -12.04 -16.91 20.79
C LEU A 117 -10.58 -17.08 20.33
N ILE A 118 -9.91 -16.00 19.92
CA ILE A 118 -8.50 -16.01 19.57
C ILE A 118 -7.66 -15.93 20.85
N ILE A 119 -6.82 -16.95 21.05
CA ILE A 119 -5.97 -17.10 22.25
C ILE A 119 -4.47 -17.07 21.95
N HIS A 120 -4.09 -16.73 20.71
CA HIS A 120 -2.71 -16.63 20.27
C HIS A 120 -2.43 -15.25 19.66
N PRO A 121 -1.20 -14.73 19.76
CA PRO A 121 -0.87 -13.46 19.17
C PRO A 121 -0.61 -13.62 17.67
N PHE A 122 -1.16 -12.72 16.85
CA PHE A 122 -1.18 -12.80 15.39
C PHE A 122 -0.86 -11.44 14.75
N VAL A 123 -0.57 -11.45 13.45
CA VAL A 123 -0.36 -10.23 12.65
C VAL A 123 -1.66 -9.88 11.95
N LEU A 124 -2.14 -8.66 12.15
CA LEU A 124 -3.36 -8.16 11.52
C LEU A 124 -3.01 -7.31 10.29
N VAL A 125 -3.69 -7.56 9.18
CA VAL A 125 -3.59 -6.76 7.95
C VAL A 125 -4.96 -6.20 7.61
N THR A 126 -5.11 -4.87 7.55
CA THR A 126 -6.36 -4.21 7.14
C THR A 126 -6.22 -3.43 5.85
N HIS A 127 -7.05 -3.75 4.85
CA HIS A 127 -6.98 -3.19 3.49
C HIS A 127 -8.35 -3.26 2.79
N ASN A 128 -8.41 -3.06 1.47
CA ASN A 128 -9.60 -3.21 0.62
C ASN A 128 -10.80 -2.34 1.04
N SER A 129 -10.52 -1.12 1.51
CA SER A 129 -11.50 -0.04 1.71
C SER A 129 -10.79 1.31 1.57
N ASP A 130 -11.54 2.39 1.36
CA ASP A 130 -11.01 3.75 1.46
C ASP A 130 -10.82 4.19 2.92
N HIS A 131 -11.43 3.49 3.88
CA HIS A 131 -11.41 3.86 5.29
C HIS A 131 -10.06 3.64 5.97
N SER A 132 -9.74 4.54 6.90
CA SER A 132 -8.63 4.37 7.84
C SER A 132 -8.91 3.25 8.83
N ALA A 133 -7.88 2.47 9.17
CA ALA A 133 -7.92 1.54 10.29
C ALA A 133 -6.68 1.73 11.18
N PRO A 134 -6.79 1.53 12.51
CA PRO A 134 -8.04 1.46 13.27
C PRO A 134 -8.86 2.74 13.18
N THR A 135 -10.19 2.62 13.14
CA THR A 135 -11.05 3.77 13.42
C THR A 135 -11.07 4.07 14.91
N LYS A 136 -11.58 5.25 15.30
CA LYS A 136 -11.67 5.68 16.71
C LYS A 136 -12.29 4.62 17.63
N GLU A 137 -13.25 3.84 17.13
CA GLU A 137 -13.91 2.75 17.86
C GLU A 137 -12.97 1.58 18.21
N PHE A 138 -11.97 1.33 17.37
CA PHE A 138 -11.12 0.14 17.43
C PHE A 138 -9.68 0.44 17.89
N LYS A 139 -9.37 1.69 18.27
CA LYS A 139 -8.02 2.07 18.73
C LYS A 139 -7.53 1.24 19.93
N TRP A 140 -8.43 0.84 20.82
CA TRP A 140 -8.10 0.02 22.01
C TRP A 140 -7.46 -1.33 21.67
N ILE A 141 -7.68 -1.85 20.45
CA ILE A 141 -7.11 -3.13 19.99
C ILE A 141 -5.59 -3.03 19.82
N LEU A 142 -5.04 -1.83 19.63
CA LEU A 142 -3.58 -1.62 19.53
C LEU A 142 -2.84 -2.05 20.81
N ASP A 143 -3.50 -1.93 21.96
CA ASP A 143 -2.96 -2.34 23.26
C ASP A 143 -3.20 -3.83 23.57
N ASP A 144 -4.05 -4.52 22.79
CA ASP A 144 -4.33 -5.94 22.99
C ASP A 144 -3.07 -6.79 22.68
N TRP A 145 -2.72 -7.67 23.60
CA TRP A 145 -1.52 -8.51 23.51
C TRP A 145 -1.58 -9.50 22.33
N ARG A 146 -2.79 -9.81 21.84
CA ARG A 146 -3.00 -10.72 20.71
C ARG A 146 -2.67 -10.07 19.37
N ILE A 147 -2.61 -8.75 19.30
CA ILE A 147 -2.10 -8.06 18.12
C ILE A 147 -0.59 -7.93 18.29
N SER A 148 0.18 -8.70 17.53
CA SER A 148 1.65 -8.61 17.47
C SER A 148 2.07 -7.37 16.68
N ALA A 149 1.45 -7.21 15.51
CA ALA A 149 1.61 -6.07 14.61
C ALA A 149 0.32 -5.89 13.83
N TRP A 150 0.04 -4.65 13.44
CA TRP A 150 -1.10 -4.25 12.64
C TRP A 150 -0.61 -3.46 11.44
N PHE A 151 -0.64 -4.09 10.28
CA PHE A 151 -0.35 -3.50 8.98
C PHE A 151 -1.64 -2.96 8.38
N THR A 152 -1.71 -1.67 8.03
CA THR A 152 -2.97 -1.06 7.58
C THR A 152 -2.79 -0.09 6.43
N GLN A 153 -3.74 -0.10 5.51
CA GLN A 153 -3.95 1.00 4.59
C GLN A 153 -4.47 2.23 5.36
N ASN A 154 -4.08 3.44 4.93
CA ASN A 154 -4.62 4.71 5.43
C ASN A 154 -4.60 4.88 6.97
N PRO A 155 -3.51 4.55 7.71
CA PRO A 155 -3.50 4.79 9.15
C PRO A 155 -3.72 6.28 9.44
N ASP A 156 -4.49 6.60 10.47
CA ASP A 156 -4.69 7.96 10.98
C ASP A 156 -4.35 8.04 12.47
N ASP A 157 -3.40 7.20 12.89
CA ASP A 157 -2.87 7.17 14.25
C ASP A 157 -1.39 6.78 14.23
N GLU A 158 -0.74 6.96 15.37
CA GLU A 158 0.64 6.55 15.59
C GLU A 158 0.70 5.59 16.78
N HIS A 159 1.21 4.39 16.52
CA HIS A 159 1.39 3.38 17.56
C HIS A 159 2.51 2.42 17.17
N LYS A 160 3.25 1.92 18.17
CA LYS A 160 4.42 1.03 17.96
C LYS A 160 4.11 -0.29 17.25
N LYS A 161 2.83 -0.69 17.25
CA LYS A 161 2.34 -1.88 16.54
C LYS A 161 1.63 -1.55 15.23
N LEU A 162 1.45 -0.27 14.90
CA LEU A 162 0.70 0.16 13.72
C LEU A 162 1.69 0.53 12.62
N PHE A 163 1.60 -0.17 11.49
CA PHE A 163 2.50 -0.01 10.36
C PHE A 163 1.66 0.31 9.12
N PRO A 164 1.96 1.36 8.36
CA PRO A 164 1.28 1.59 7.11
C PRO A 164 1.63 0.48 6.09
N VAL A 165 0.66 0.11 5.26
CA VAL A 165 0.87 -0.60 4.00
C VAL A 165 0.29 0.21 2.85
N PRO A 166 0.89 0.13 1.65
CA PRO A 166 0.42 0.86 0.48
C PRO A 166 -0.97 0.38 0.07
N ILE A 167 -1.81 1.31 -0.40
CA ILE A 167 -2.97 0.93 -1.20
C ILE A 167 -2.55 0.18 -2.48
N GLY A 168 -1.35 0.48 -2.99
CA GLY A 168 -0.71 -0.25 -4.09
C GLY A 168 -1.38 -0.01 -5.44
N VAL A 169 -1.25 -0.97 -6.35
CA VAL A 169 -2.07 -0.99 -7.58
C VAL A 169 -3.49 -1.43 -7.23
N ALA A 170 -4.48 -1.02 -8.03
CA ALA A 170 -5.83 -1.52 -7.87
C ALA A 170 -5.88 -3.04 -8.02
N ASN A 171 -6.85 -3.68 -7.34
CA ASN A 171 -7.07 -5.13 -7.49
C ASN A 171 -7.37 -5.48 -8.94
N SER A 172 -6.86 -6.63 -9.40
CA SER A 172 -6.89 -7.03 -10.82
C SER A 172 -8.29 -7.22 -11.41
N ARG A 173 -9.32 -7.33 -10.55
CA ARG A 173 -10.74 -7.32 -10.96
C ARG A 173 -11.17 -6.00 -11.59
N TRP A 174 -10.46 -4.90 -11.28
CA TRP A 174 -10.74 -3.59 -11.84
C TRP A 174 -9.90 -3.37 -13.10
N ARG A 175 -10.46 -2.65 -14.07
CA ARG A 175 -9.76 -2.34 -15.34
C ARG A 175 -8.42 -1.62 -15.11
N HIS A 176 -8.35 -0.75 -14.10
CA HIS A 176 -7.14 0.00 -13.71
C HIS A 176 -6.25 -0.78 -12.72
N GLY A 177 -6.52 -2.05 -12.47
CA GLY A 177 -5.68 -2.98 -11.72
C GLY A 177 -5.03 -4.06 -12.60
N ASN A 178 -5.18 -3.97 -13.92
CA ASN A 178 -4.69 -5.01 -14.83
C ASN A 178 -3.15 -5.03 -14.87
N VAL A 179 -2.55 -6.06 -14.25
CA VAL A 179 -1.09 -6.20 -14.11
C VAL A 179 -0.36 -6.20 -15.45
N LEU A 180 -0.89 -6.88 -16.46
CA LEU A 180 -0.27 -6.92 -17.79
C LEU A 180 -0.22 -5.53 -18.45
N SER A 181 -1.29 -4.74 -18.29
CA SER A 181 -1.35 -3.38 -18.78
C SER A 181 -0.32 -2.48 -18.09
N ILE A 182 -0.16 -2.65 -16.77
CA ILE A 182 0.85 -1.93 -15.99
C ILE A 182 2.26 -2.30 -16.45
N LYS A 183 2.58 -3.60 -16.54
CA LYS A 183 3.89 -4.08 -17.03
C LYS A 183 4.20 -3.56 -18.43
N LYS A 184 3.24 -3.64 -19.34
CA LYS A 184 3.35 -3.11 -20.71
C LYS A 184 3.61 -1.60 -20.68
N ALA A 185 2.88 -0.84 -19.87
CA ALA A 185 3.06 0.60 -19.77
C ALA A 185 4.43 0.98 -19.22
N ILE A 186 4.92 0.29 -18.18
CA ILE A 186 6.27 0.49 -17.64
C ILE A 186 7.30 0.30 -18.77
N TYR A 187 7.22 -0.81 -19.50
CA TYR A 187 8.15 -1.10 -20.60
C TYR A 187 8.08 -0.07 -21.74
N MET A 188 6.88 0.34 -22.13
CA MET A 188 6.68 1.17 -23.33
C MET A 188 6.83 2.68 -23.08
N TYR A 189 6.51 3.15 -21.87
CA TYR A 189 6.26 4.58 -21.62
C TYR A 189 7.07 5.17 -20.46
N ARG A 190 7.73 4.38 -19.62
CA ARG A 190 8.55 4.90 -18.52
C ARG A 190 9.83 5.53 -19.09
N LYS A 191 9.96 6.86 -18.99
CA LYS A 191 11.16 7.58 -19.40
C LYS A 191 12.09 7.90 -18.21
N PRO A 192 13.41 8.02 -18.40
CA PRO A 192 14.31 8.62 -17.42
C PRO A 192 13.83 10.02 -17.00
N PHE A 193 14.06 10.40 -15.73
CA PHE A 193 13.56 11.68 -15.19
C PHE A 193 13.99 12.90 -16.03
N SER A 194 15.24 12.90 -16.52
CA SER A 194 15.81 13.95 -17.38
C SER A 194 15.09 14.11 -18.72
N GLU A 195 14.60 13.01 -19.31
CA GLU A 195 14.00 12.95 -20.65
C GLU A 195 12.49 13.25 -20.68
N ARG A 196 11.89 13.48 -19.51
CA ARG A 196 10.47 13.81 -19.37
C ARG A 196 10.21 15.26 -19.73
N GLU A 197 9.24 15.48 -20.63
CA GLU A 197 8.92 16.79 -21.18
C GLU A 197 7.93 17.56 -20.30
N ASN A 198 6.94 16.86 -19.76
CA ASN A 198 5.90 17.47 -18.94
C ASN A 198 6.42 17.68 -17.52
N LEU A 199 6.35 18.92 -17.01
CA LEU A 199 6.81 19.21 -15.65
C LEU A 199 5.83 18.61 -14.63
N LEU A 200 4.54 18.86 -14.78
CA LEU A 200 3.51 18.42 -13.83
C LEU A 200 2.32 17.78 -14.55
N TYR A 201 1.94 16.59 -14.10
CA TYR A 201 0.71 15.93 -14.54
C TYR A 201 -0.36 15.97 -13.46
N VAL A 202 -1.58 16.33 -13.86
CA VAL A 202 -2.75 16.42 -12.99
C VAL A 202 -3.92 15.67 -13.63
N ASN A 203 -4.31 14.57 -13.00
CA ASN A 203 -5.49 13.81 -13.39
C ASN A 203 -6.05 13.07 -12.17
N PHE A 204 -7.13 13.61 -11.61
CA PHE A 204 -7.84 13.03 -10.48
C PHE A 204 -9.30 13.45 -10.49
N GLU A 205 -10.17 12.63 -9.91
CA GLU A 205 -11.58 12.99 -9.71
C GLU A 205 -11.69 13.96 -8.53
N VAL A 206 -12.28 15.13 -8.77
CA VAL A 206 -12.39 16.20 -7.78
C VAL A 206 -13.35 15.81 -6.66
N GLU A 207 -14.46 15.14 -7.00
CA GLU A 207 -15.53 14.87 -6.04
C GLU A 207 -15.14 13.91 -4.91
N THR A 208 -14.18 13.00 -5.15
CA THR A 208 -13.66 12.09 -4.11
C THR A 208 -12.99 12.82 -2.93
N ASN A 209 -12.59 14.08 -3.10
CA ASN A 209 -12.20 14.95 -1.99
C ASN A 209 -12.32 16.41 -2.42
N ARG A 210 -13.55 16.89 -2.59
CA ARG A 210 -13.81 18.20 -3.20
C ARG A 210 -13.09 19.34 -2.50
N GLN A 211 -12.99 19.29 -1.18
CA GLN A 211 -12.37 20.34 -0.36
C GLN A 211 -10.88 20.52 -0.64
N VAL A 212 -10.14 19.41 -0.81
CA VAL A 212 -8.70 19.44 -1.11
C VAL A 212 -8.49 19.56 -2.62
N ARG A 213 -9.09 18.67 -3.40
CA ARG A 213 -8.81 18.50 -4.84
C ARG A 213 -9.22 19.71 -5.68
N SER A 214 -10.27 20.43 -5.30
CA SER A 214 -10.65 21.68 -5.98
C SER A 214 -9.57 22.77 -5.82
N LYS A 215 -8.94 22.86 -4.64
CA LYS A 215 -7.86 23.81 -4.37
C LYS A 215 -6.60 23.45 -5.16
N VAL A 216 -6.24 22.16 -5.19
CA VAL A 216 -5.10 21.66 -5.97
C VAL A 216 -5.31 21.86 -7.47
N LEU A 217 -6.51 21.59 -7.98
CA LEU A 217 -6.80 21.85 -9.39
C LEU A 217 -6.67 23.34 -9.73
N LYS A 218 -7.19 24.23 -8.88
CA LYS A 218 -7.05 25.68 -9.04
C LYS A 218 -5.59 26.13 -9.01
N TRP A 219 -4.79 25.59 -8.08
CA TRP A 219 -3.34 25.83 -8.01
C TRP A 219 -2.64 25.40 -9.31
N ALA A 220 -2.91 24.18 -9.79
CA ALA A 220 -2.27 23.64 -10.98
C ALA A 220 -2.58 24.42 -12.27
N VAL A 221 -3.80 24.95 -12.41
CA VAL A 221 -4.20 25.80 -13.55
C VAL A 221 -3.35 27.08 -13.64
N GLY A 222 -2.82 27.57 -12.50
CA GLY A 222 -1.96 28.75 -12.46
C GLY A 222 -0.50 28.52 -12.86
N LEU A 223 -0.09 27.28 -13.16
CA LEU A 223 1.29 26.93 -13.45
C LEU A 223 1.53 26.74 -14.95
N VAL A 224 2.75 27.03 -15.40
CA VAL A 224 3.20 26.76 -16.77
C VAL A 224 3.79 25.35 -16.90
N ASN A 225 3.73 24.76 -18.10
CA ASN A 225 4.17 23.40 -18.40
C ASN A 225 3.47 22.31 -17.54
N VAL A 226 2.13 22.42 -17.45
CA VAL A 226 1.30 21.45 -16.73
C VAL A 226 0.32 20.77 -17.68
N THR A 227 0.28 19.45 -17.64
CA THR A 227 -0.73 18.66 -18.34
C THR A 227 -1.88 18.32 -17.39
N ILE A 228 -3.05 18.93 -17.63
CA ILE A 228 -4.28 18.65 -16.89
C ILE A 228 -5.21 17.83 -17.78
N LYS A 229 -5.64 16.65 -17.30
CA LYS A 229 -6.53 15.73 -18.03
C LYS A 229 -7.67 15.26 -17.13
N LYS A 230 -8.75 14.78 -17.75
CA LYS A 230 -9.88 14.10 -17.10
C LYS A 230 -10.28 12.88 -17.94
N SER A 231 -10.76 11.83 -17.26
CA SER A 231 -11.41 10.67 -17.91
C SER A 231 -10.59 9.99 -19.01
N LEU A 232 -9.30 9.75 -18.76
CA LEU A 232 -8.46 8.98 -19.68
C LEU A 232 -8.69 7.47 -19.54
N SER A 233 -8.40 6.72 -20.60
CA SER A 233 -8.18 5.28 -20.45
C SER A 233 -6.98 5.03 -19.53
N PHE A 234 -6.95 3.88 -18.88
CA PHE A 234 -5.87 3.54 -17.95
C PHE A 234 -4.48 3.54 -18.64
N GLU A 235 -4.37 2.99 -19.85
CA GLU A 235 -3.12 3.00 -20.63
C GLU A 235 -2.65 4.43 -20.94
N MET A 236 -3.56 5.33 -21.36
CA MET A 236 -3.21 6.72 -21.61
C MET A 236 -2.85 7.46 -20.32
N HIS A 237 -3.51 7.15 -19.20
CA HIS A 237 -3.17 7.71 -17.90
C HIS A 237 -1.72 7.37 -17.50
N LEU A 238 -1.32 6.10 -17.64
CA LEU A 238 0.04 5.65 -17.37
C LEU A 238 1.05 6.25 -18.36
N LYS A 239 0.69 6.37 -19.64
CA LYS A 239 1.54 7.02 -20.66
C LYS A 239 1.86 8.46 -20.29
N GLU A 240 0.86 9.25 -19.88
CA GLU A 240 1.06 10.63 -19.44
C GLU A 240 1.96 10.70 -18.19
N MET A 241 1.79 9.80 -17.22
CA MET A 241 2.68 9.69 -16.05
C MET A 241 4.13 9.37 -16.46
N GLY A 242 4.32 8.47 -17.43
CA GLY A 242 5.64 8.09 -17.94
C GLY A 242 6.42 9.25 -18.57
N ASN A 243 5.71 10.27 -19.09
CA ASN A 243 6.30 11.48 -19.66
C ASN A 243 6.31 12.69 -18.69
N ALA A 244 5.82 12.54 -17.46
CA ALA A 244 5.70 13.63 -16.49
C ALA A 244 6.77 13.52 -15.39
N LYS A 245 7.49 14.61 -15.10
CA LYS A 245 8.45 14.65 -13.99
C LYS A 245 7.75 14.50 -12.65
N PHE A 246 6.70 15.30 -12.43
CA PHE A 246 5.90 15.29 -11.21
C PHE A 246 4.44 14.92 -11.49
N VAL A 247 3.79 14.28 -10.52
CA VAL A 247 2.36 13.94 -10.58
C VAL A 247 1.66 14.49 -9.34
N ALA A 248 0.63 15.32 -9.50
CA ALA A 248 -0.15 15.77 -8.35
C ALA A 248 -0.97 14.61 -7.77
N SER A 249 -0.69 14.23 -6.52
CA SER A 249 -1.40 13.16 -5.82
C SER A 249 -1.97 13.59 -4.46
N PRO A 250 -2.90 14.57 -4.45
CA PRO A 250 -3.61 14.92 -3.23
C PRO A 250 -4.52 13.77 -2.75
N PRO A 251 -4.79 13.68 -1.43
CA PRO A 251 -5.72 12.71 -0.85
C PRO A 251 -7.07 12.65 -1.58
N GLY A 252 -7.64 11.44 -1.63
CA GLY A 252 -8.99 11.17 -2.14
C GLY A 252 -9.95 10.90 -0.99
N ASN A 253 -10.75 9.84 -1.13
CA ASN A 253 -11.55 9.29 -0.04
C ASN A 253 -10.65 8.86 1.14
N GLY A 254 -9.50 8.27 0.84
CA GLY A 254 -8.43 7.94 1.79
C GLY A 254 -7.20 8.85 1.66
N LEU A 255 -6.27 8.71 2.62
CA LEU A 255 -4.99 9.41 2.66
C LEU A 255 -4.07 8.97 1.51
N ASP A 256 -3.99 7.67 1.26
CA ASP A 256 -3.22 7.06 0.18
C ASP A 256 -4.07 6.95 -1.10
N CYS A 257 -3.40 6.91 -2.26
CA CYS A 257 -4.02 6.90 -3.58
C CYS A 257 -3.30 5.93 -4.51
N HIS A 258 -4.04 5.13 -5.28
CA HIS A 258 -3.47 4.31 -6.38
C HIS A 258 -2.57 5.14 -7.30
N ARG A 259 -2.98 6.38 -7.60
CA ARG A 259 -2.22 7.35 -8.42
C ARG A 259 -0.80 7.59 -7.91
N THR A 260 -0.57 7.59 -6.60
CA THR A 260 0.77 7.76 -6.02
C THR A 260 1.67 6.61 -6.44
N TRP A 261 1.18 5.39 -6.30
CA TRP A 261 1.90 4.16 -6.60
C TRP A 261 2.07 3.91 -8.11
N GLU A 262 1.05 4.25 -8.91
CA GLU A 262 1.13 4.24 -10.37
C GLU A 262 2.20 5.24 -10.87
N ALA A 263 2.27 6.44 -10.29
CA ALA A 263 3.31 7.42 -10.60
C ALA A 263 4.71 6.88 -10.29
N ILE A 264 4.90 6.26 -9.12
CA ILE A 264 6.17 5.62 -8.71
C ILE A 264 6.55 4.51 -9.70
N LEU A 265 5.62 3.63 -10.07
CA LEU A 265 5.87 2.57 -11.05
C LEU A 265 6.28 3.11 -12.42
N MET A 266 5.63 4.20 -12.85
CA MET A 266 5.97 4.92 -14.09
C MET A 266 7.20 5.81 -13.94
N GLY A 267 7.89 5.81 -12.79
CA GLY A 267 9.12 6.55 -12.50
C GLY A 267 8.95 8.06 -12.30
N ALA A 268 7.71 8.54 -12.18
CA ALA A 268 7.42 9.93 -11.86
C ALA A 268 7.52 10.17 -10.36
N VAL A 269 7.68 11.44 -9.97
CA VAL A 269 7.71 11.86 -8.56
C VAL A 269 6.32 12.34 -8.16
N PRO A 270 5.51 11.55 -7.43
CA PRO A 270 4.25 12.04 -6.91
C PRO A 270 4.49 13.16 -5.88
N ILE A 271 3.64 14.18 -5.94
CA ILE A 271 3.55 15.24 -4.94
C ILE A 271 2.37 14.93 -4.03
N VAL A 272 2.62 14.70 -2.75
CA VAL A 272 1.63 14.26 -1.75
C VAL A 272 1.59 15.24 -0.58
N MET A 273 0.43 15.33 0.07
CA MET A 273 0.31 16.08 1.32
C MET A 273 0.89 15.26 2.48
N ARG A 274 1.59 15.93 3.40
CA ARG A 274 2.09 15.33 4.66
C ARG A 274 0.96 14.64 5.42
N SER A 275 1.19 13.41 5.85
CA SER A 275 0.18 12.57 6.53
C SER A 275 0.82 11.45 7.36
N ARG A 276 -0.02 10.58 7.93
CA ARG A 276 0.44 9.36 8.63
C ARG A 276 0.87 8.23 7.67
N VAL A 277 0.68 8.41 6.37
CA VAL A 277 1.14 7.48 5.32
C VAL A 277 2.62 7.71 4.97
N ASP A 278 3.19 8.87 5.34
CA ASP A 278 4.56 9.28 5.02
C ASP A 278 5.66 8.23 5.27
N PRO A 279 5.60 7.37 6.30
CA PRO A 279 6.61 6.32 6.49
C PRO A 279 6.73 5.34 5.30
N LEU A 280 5.71 5.21 4.45
CA LEU A 280 5.79 4.42 3.21
C LEU A 280 6.75 5.01 2.17
N PHE A 281 7.08 6.30 2.28
CA PHE A 281 7.83 7.03 1.28
C PHE A 281 9.30 7.28 1.68
N GLU A 282 9.77 6.76 2.83
CA GLU A 282 11.12 6.99 3.38
C GLU A 282 12.25 6.65 2.37
N HIS A 283 11.98 5.74 1.43
CA HIS A 283 12.94 5.29 0.41
C HIS A 283 12.40 5.45 -1.02
N GLU A 284 11.37 6.28 -1.19
CA GLU A 284 10.71 6.49 -2.48
C GLU A 284 10.93 7.91 -2.99
N ASN A 285 10.89 8.08 -4.31
CA ASN A 285 10.97 9.38 -4.95
C ASN A 285 9.61 10.07 -4.84
N VAL A 286 9.31 10.64 -3.68
CA VAL A 286 8.04 11.31 -3.37
C VAL A 286 8.31 12.69 -2.81
N LEU A 287 7.63 13.70 -3.35
CA LEU A 287 7.69 15.06 -2.84
C LEU A 287 6.56 15.28 -1.82
N ILE A 288 6.89 15.14 -0.53
CA ILE A 288 5.95 15.40 0.56
C ILE A 288 5.91 16.89 0.87
N ILE A 289 4.72 17.48 0.86
CA ILE A 289 4.52 18.92 1.07
C ILE A 289 3.49 19.20 2.17
N ASP A 290 3.63 20.37 2.80
CA ASP A 290 2.65 20.89 3.77
C ASP A 290 1.62 21.84 3.11
N ASP A 291 1.98 22.47 1.99
CA ASP A 291 1.14 23.44 1.29
C ASP A 291 1.46 23.48 -0.21
N TRP A 292 0.44 23.30 -1.04
CA TRP A 292 0.55 23.38 -2.50
C TRP A 292 1.01 24.75 -2.98
N ASN A 293 0.68 25.84 -2.28
CA ASN A 293 1.11 27.18 -2.70
C ASN A 293 2.62 27.39 -2.65
N LYS A 294 3.35 26.56 -1.89
CA LYS A 294 4.82 26.58 -1.85
C LYS A 294 5.46 25.84 -3.01
N VAL A 295 4.68 25.07 -3.78
CA VAL A 295 5.15 24.34 -4.94
C VAL A 295 5.03 25.23 -6.18
N THR A 296 6.14 25.87 -6.54
CA THR A 296 6.25 26.71 -7.74
C THR A 296 6.95 25.97 -8.88
N VAL A 297 6.86 26.50 -10.11
CA VAL A 297 7.57 25.95 -11.27
C VAL A 297 9.08 25.94 -11.05
N ASP A 298 9.64 27.02 -10.47
CA ASP A 298 11.08 27.12 -10.23
C ASP A 298 11.54 26.14 -9.15
N TYR A 299 10.73 25.96 -8.09
CA TYR A 299 11.00 24.94 -7.09
C TYR A 299 11.04 23.54 -7.72
N LEU A 300 10.01 23.17 -8.50
CA LEU A 300 9.98 21.87 -9.17
C LEU A 300 11.14 21.67 -10.14
N LYS A 301 11.54 22.71 -10.89
CA LYS A 301 12.67 22.64 -11.83
C LYS A 301 14.03 22.54 -11.12
N SER A 302 14.14 23.02 -9.88
CA SER A 302 15.38 22.91 -9.09
C SER A 302 15.64 21.50 -8.55
N LEU A 303 14.61 20.64 -8.55
CA LEU A 303 14.70 19.28 -8.03
C LEU A 303 15.16 18.29 -9.11
N HIS A 304 16.07 17.40 -8.72
CA HIS A 304 16.58 16.31 -9.55
C HIS A 304 16.45 14.99 -8.80
N TYR A 305 16.03 13.95 -9.52
CA TYR A 305 15.85 12.61 -8.98
C TYR A 305 16.53 11.58 -9.87
N HIS A 306 17.14 10.59 -9.25
CA HIS A 306 17.65 9.41 -9.94
C HIS A 306 16.58 8.32 -9.98
N PRO A 307 16.57 7.44 -11.00
CA PRO A 307 15.67 6.30 -11.04
C PRO A 307 15.83 5.43 -9.79
N ILE A 308 14.70 4.98 -9.24
CA ILE A 308 14.66 3.99 -8.17
C ILE A 308 13.73 2.84 -8.56
N TYR A 309 13.97 1.67 -7.97
CA TYR A 309 13.12 0.48 -8.07
C TYR A 309 12.39 0.28 -6.74
N SER A 310 11.12 0.68 -6.69
CA SER A 310 10.33 0.74 -5.46
C SER A 310 10.08 -0.66 -4.87
N HIS A 311 10.59 -0.89 -3.67
CA HIS A 311 10.35 -2.15 -2.94
C HIS A 311 8.98 -2.17 -2.30
N ALA A 312 8.49 -0.99 -1.90
CA ALA A 312 7.14 -0.81 -1.42
C ALA A 312 6.11 -1.24 -2.46
N MET A 313 6.44 -1.26 -3.77
CA MET A 313 5.55 -1.79 -4.80
C MET A 313 5.56 -3.31 -4.96
N LEU A 314 6.50 -4.04 -4.34
CA LEU A 314 6.64 -5.47 -4.53
C LEU A 314 5.93 -6.25 -3.42
N ALA A 315 5.10 -7.20 -3.82
CA ALA A 315 4.38 -8.09 -2.91
C ALA A 315 5.33 -8.86 -1.97
N ARG A 316 6.50 -9.27 -2.47
CA ARG A 316 7.52 -10.00 -1.70
C ARG A 316 8.06 -9.20 -0.53
N TYR A 317 8.27 -7.90 -0.71
CA TYR A 317 8.74 -7.02 0.35
C TYR A 317 7.79 -7.07 1.55
N TRP A 318 6.49 -6.89 1.30
CA TRP A 318 5.48 -6.94 2.35
C TRP A 318 5.34 -8.33 2.97
N TYR A 319 5.41 -9.39 2.17
CA TYR A 319 5.34 -10.75 2.72
C TYR A 319 6.46 -11.02 3.72
N THR A 320 7.70 -10.64 3.39
CA THR A 320 8.85 -10.76 4.30
C THR A 320 8.60 -10.01 5.62
N LEU A 321 8.06 -8.78 5.55
CA LEU A 321 7.74 -8.01 6.75
C LEU A 321 6.63 -8.65 7.60
N LEU A 322 5.60 -9.17 6.96
CA LEU A 322 4.50 -9.86 7.64
C LEU A 322 4.98 -11.14 8.34
N LEU A 323 5.81 -11.95 7.66
CA LEU A 323 6.42 -13.15 8.26
C LEU A 323 7.30 -12.78 9.46
N LYS A 324 8.16 -11.77 9.31
CA LYS A 324 9.05 -11.30 10.38
C LYS A 324 8.26 -10.81 11.59
N ALA A 325 7.19 -10.04 11.37
CA ALA A 325 6.30 -9.59 12.43
C ALA A 325 5.57 -10.75 13.15
N GLY A 326 5.31 -11.85 12.44
CA GLY A 326 4.78 -13.09 12.99
C GLY A 326 5.83 -13.98 13.66
N GLY A 327 7.12 -13.65 13.59
CA GLY A 327 8.22 -14.51 14.06
C GLY A 327 8.46 -15.73 13.16
N ARG A 328 8.08 -15.65 11.89
CA ARG A 328 8.22 -16.70 10.86
C ARG A 328 9.39 -16.39 9.93
N LYS A 329 9.97 -17.44 9.34
CA LYS A 329 11.02 -17.37 8.33
C LYS A 329 10.44 -17.45 6.93
#